data_AF-X6M244-F1
#
_entry.id   AF-X6M244-F1
#
_cell.length_a   1.000
_cell.length_b   1.000
_cell.length_c   1.000
_cell.angle_alpha   90.00
_cell.angle_beta   90.00
_cell.angle_gamma   90.00
#
_symmetry.space_group_name_H-M   'P 1'
#
loop_
_entity.id
_entity.type
_entity.pdbx_description
1 polymer ?
#
loop_
_entity_poly.entity_id
_entity_poly.type
_entity_poly.pdbx_seq_one_letter_code
_entity_poly.pdbx_strand_id
1 'polypeptide(L)'
;MPICVCVNNDILFFGGCCYNHHKNIISSGVFKYSIRENEWTICYNTLPSPLGSCFAVLNEDNTYVHIIGGCNEEMDPVSTHMRIQVNEWLTKGILKNATDLYFEEEEKQKNETEMYNISNIFSFVFFFLIVLYSSTKKVH
;
A
#
# COMPACT_ATOMS: atom_id res chain seq x y z
N MET A 1 18.97 12.01 -2.77
CA MET A 1 18.72 10.93 -3.76
C MET A 1 18.55 9.61 -3.00
N PRO A 2 17.50 8.81 -3.28
CA PRO A 2 17.34 7.49 -2.66
C PRO A 2 18.35 6.50 -3.23
N ILE A 3 18.67 5.47 -2.46
CA ILE A 3 19.40 4.29 -2.96
C ILE A 3 18.39 3.27 -3.49
N CYS A 4 18.79 2.54 -4.52
CA CYS A 4 17.98 1.45 -5.05
C CYS A 4 18.80 0.18 -5.29
N VAL A 5 18.14 -0.96 -5.14
CA VAL A 5 18.68 -2.27 -5.50
C VAL A 5 17.63 -3.01 -6.32
N CYS A 6 18.08 -3.71 -7.35
CA CYS A 6 17.24 -4.59 -8.13
C CYS A 6 17.43 -6.02 -7.62
N VAL A 7 16.35 -6.67 -7.23
CA VAL A 7 16.33 -8.08 -6.83
C VAL A 7 15.27 -8.79 -7.64
N ASN A 8 15.68 -9.71 -8.50
CA ASN A 8 14.80 -10.41 -9.44
C ASN A 8 14.03 -9.41 -10.32
N ASN A 9 12.70 -9.37 -10.20
CA ASN A 9 11.82 -8.48 -10.96
C ASN A 9 11.30 -7.29 -10.12
N ASP A 10 11.87 -7.06 -8.95
CA ASP A 10 11.48 -5.97 -8.06
C ASP A 10 12.67 -5.01 -7.87
N ILE A 11 12.36 -3.71 -7.84
CA ILE A 11 13.30 -2.64 -7.49
C ILE A 11 12.89 -2.11 -6.12
N LEU A 12 13.79 -2.21 -5.14
CA LEU A 12 13.60 -1.64 -3.82
C LEU A 12 14.32 -0.30 -3.73
N PHE A 13 13.59 0.73 -3.30
CA PHE A 13 14.09 2.07 -3.04
C PHE A 13 14.12 2.30 -1.54
N PHE A 14 15.27 2.72 -0.99
CA PHE A 14 15.40 2.98 0.44
C PHE A 14 15.74 4.44 0.71
N GLY A 15 15.01 5.00 1.67
CA GLY A 15 15.23 6.32 2.23
C GLY A 15 15.24 7.44 1.19
N GLY A 16 16.30 8.24 1.22
CA GLY A 16 16.47 9.42 0.36
C GLY A 16 16.23 10.72 1.11
N CYS A 17 16.57 11.82 0.46
CA CYS A 17 16.43 13.17 0.99
C CYS A 17 15.65 14.05 0.02
N CYS A 18 14.77 14.89 0.55
CA CYS A 18 14.13 15.97 -0.18
C CYS A 18 14.29 17.28 0.59
N TYR A 19 14.28 18.39 -0.14
CA TYR A 19 14.33 19.73 0.45
C TYR A 19 12.93 20.34 0.41
N ASN A 20 12.36 20.64 1.57
CA ASN A 20 11.02 21.20 1.69
C ASN A 20 10.99 22.28 2.77
N HIS A 21 10.31 23.40 2.52
CA HIS A 21 10.16 24.52 3.47
C HIS A 21 11.47 24.94 4.18
N HIS A 22 12.57 25.04 3.43
CA HIS A 22 13.90 25.38 3.95
C HIS A 22 14.52 24.35 4.92
N LYS A 23 14.00 23.13 4.94
CA LYS A 23 14.51 22.03 5.75
C LYS A 23 14.83 20.81 4.87
N ASN A 24 15.92 20.14 5.19
CA ASN A 24 16.19 18.81 4.65
C ASN A 24 15.33 17.79 5.39
N ILE A 25 14.57 17.00 4.64
CA ILE A 25 13.78 15.88 5.15
C ILE A 25 14.45 14.61 4.66
N ILE A 26 14.84 13.75 5.59
CA ILE A 26 15.39 12.43 5.31
C ILE A 26 14.31 11.40 5.56
N SER A 27 14.14 10.48 4.61
CA SER A 27 13.16 9.41 4.69
C SER A 27 13.80 8.13 5.23
N SER A 28 13.07 7.42 6.08
CA SER A 28 13.33 6.00 6.43
C SER A 28 12.44 5.04 5.64
N GLY A 29 11.58 5.56 4.75
CA GLY A 29 10.63 4.77 3.98
C GLY A 29 11.32 3.87 2.96
N VAL A 30 10.64 2.77 2.61
CA VAL A 30 11.06 1.89 1.52
C VAL A 30 9.91 1.65 0.59
N PHE A 31 10.21 1.70 -0.69
CA PHE A 31 9.23 1.53 -1.76
C PHE A 31 9.70 0.41 -2.67
N LYS A 32 8.76 -0.42 -3.08
CA LYS A 32 8.99 -1.45 -4.08
C LYS A 32 8.35 -1.02 -5.38
N TYR A 33 9.04 -1.21 -6.49
CA TYR A 33 8.48 -1.18 -7.82
C TYR A 33 8.61 -2.56 -8.44
N SER A 34 7.50 -3.16 -8.86
CA SER A 34 7.52 -4.44 -9.55
C SER A 34 7.59 -4.22 -11.05
N ILE A 35 8.67 -4.68 -11.68
CA ILE A 35 8.91 -4.54 -13.12
C ILE A 35 7.88 -5.36 -13.91
N ARG A 36 7.54 -6.56 -13.42
CA ARG A 36 6.62 -7.47 -14.10
C ARG A 36 5.20 -6.90 -14.14
N GLU A 37 4.73 -6.39 -13.01
CA GLU A 37 3.38 -5.87 -12.86
C GLU A 37 3.27 -4.38 -13.21
N ASN A 38 4.41 -3.68 -13.34
CA ASN A 38 4.48 -2.23 -13.56
C ASN A 38 3.76 -1.43 -12.45
N GLU A 39 3.95 -1.85 -11.20
CA GLU A 39 3.23 -1.31 -10.04
C GLU A 39 4.17 -0.88 -8.90
N TRP A 40 3.75 0.14 -8.17
CA TRP A 40 4.41 0.59 -6.94
C TRP A 40 3.71 0.02 -5.71
N THR A 41 4.49 -0.43 -4.73
CA THR A 41 4.01 -0.87 -3.42
C THR A 41 4.81 -0.20 -2.32
N ILE A 42 4.11 0.32 -1.30
CA ILE A 42 4.76 0.84 -0.10
C ILE A 42 5.11 -0.34 0.80
N CYS A 43 6.39 -0.48 1.16
CA CYS A 43 6.80 -1.42 2.20
C CYS A 43 6.57 -0.76 3.56
N TYR A 44 5.79 -1.40 4.43
CA TYR A 44 5.53 -0.85 5.78
C TYR A 44 6.69 -1.03 6.76
N ASN A 45 7.61 -1.93 6.47
CA ASN A 45 8.88 -1.89 7.18
C ASN A 45 9.56 -0.55 6.84
N THR A 46 10.20 0.06 7.83
CA THR A 46 11.03 1.24 7.62
C THR A 46 12.46 0.92 7.98
N LEU A 47 13.38 1.68 7.42
CA LEU A 47 14.76 1.66 7.90
C LEU A 47 14.74 2.02 9.41
N PRO A 48 15.59 1.38 10.23
CA PRO A 48 15.69 1.66 11.66
C PRO A 48 15.96 3.14 11.98
N SER A 49 16.55 3.87 11.03
CA SER A 49 16.81 5.30 11.12
C SER A 49 16.67 5.94 9.73
N PRO A 50 16.20 7.20 9.63
CA PRO A 50 16.26 7.95 8.39
C PRO A 50 17.71 8.11 7.94
N LEU A 51 18.03 7.68 6.72
CA LEU A 51 19.38 7.77 6.17
C LEU A 51 19.33 8.37 4.75
N GLY A 52 20.14 9.41 4.55
CA GLY A 52 20.44 9.98 3.24
C GLY A 52 21.85 9.58 2.78
N SER A 53 22.13 9.71 1.50
CA SER A 53 23.50 9.63 0.95
C SER A 53 24.28 8.35 1.30
N CYS A 54 23.57 7.23 1.43
CA CYS A 54 24.13 5.92 1.72
C CYS A 54 24.44 5.14 0.42
N PHE A 55 25.06 3.98 0.57
CA PHE A 55 25.24 3.01 -0.52
C PHE A 55 24.57 1.70 -0.16
N ALA A 56 24.02 1.00 -1.16
CA ALA A 56 23.45 -0.33 -1.00
C ALA A 56 24.18 -1.35 -1.87
N VAL A 57 24.46 -2.52 -1.30
CA VAL A 57 25.08 -3.64 -1.99
C VAL A 57 24.29 -4.91 -1.68
N LEU A 58 23.92 -5.65 -2.71
CA LEU A 58 23.30 -6.96 -2.59
C LEU A 58 24.41 -8.00 -2.35
N ASN A 59 24.18 -8.95 -1.45
CA ASN A 59 25.12 -10.04 -1.24
C ASN A 59 25.02 -11.10 -2.35
N GLU A 60 25.98 -12.02 -2.42
CA GLU A 60 26.14 -12.97 -3.53
C GLU A 60 24.93 -13.88 -3.76
N ASP A 61 24.25 -14.28 -2.69
CA ASP A 61 23.06 -15.15 -2.77
C ASP A 61 21.74 -14.35 -2.90
N ASN A 62 21.80 -13.03 -3.04
CA ASN A 62 20.67 -12.11 -3.11
C ASN A 62 19.70 -12.17 -1.91
N THR A 63 20.12 -12.72 -0.77
CA THR A 63 19.26 -12.83 0.42
C THR A 63 19.29 -11.59 1.31
N TYR A 64 20.37 -10.80 1.23
CA TYR A 64 20.58 -9.62 2.06
C TYR A 64 21.03 -8.40 1.27
N VAL A 65 20.43 -7.26 1.57
CA VAL A 65 20.91 -5.94 1.16
C VAL A 65 21.71 -5.34 2.31
N HIS A 66 22.94 -4.95 2.02
CA HIS A 66 23.80 -4.21 2.93
C HIS A 66 23.72 -2.72 2.61
N ILE A 67 23.30 -1.91 3.58
CA ILE A 67 23.32 -0.45 3.49
C ILE A 67 24.52 0.05 4.31
N ILE A 68 25.40 0.83 3.68
CA ILE A 68 26.66 1.29 4.26
C ILE A 68 26.75 2.82 4.18
N GLY A 69 27.19 3.43 5.28
CA GLY A 69 27.40 4.87 5.42
C GLY A 69 26.10 5.66 5.54
N GLY A 70 26.13 6.88 5.00
CA GLY A 70 25.00 7.81 4.96
C GLY A 70 25.21 9.06 5.82
N CYS A 71 24.16 9.85 5.94
CA CYS A 71 24.09 11.00 6.82
C CYS A 71 22.78 11.01 7.64
N ASN A 72 22.85 11.64 8.81
CA ASN A 72 21.69 11.91 9.67
C ASN A 72 20.90 13.15 9.20
N GLU A 73 19.82 13.51 9.91
CA GLU A 73 18.98 14.67 9.59
C GLU A 73 19.74 16.02 9.59
N GLU A 74 20.82 16.11 10.35
CA GLU A 74 21.71 17.28 10.44
C GLU A 74 22.76 17.31 9.31
N MET A 75 22.72 16.33 8.40
CA MET A 75 23.69 16.10 7.32
C MET A 75 25.09 15.70 7.80
N ASP A 76 25.23 15.27 9.06
CA ASP A 76 26.48 14.73 9.55
C ASP A 76 26.70 13.31 9.00
N PRO A 77 27.92 12.99 8.54
CA PRO A 77 28.25 11.65 8.06
C PRO A 77 28.16 10.64 9.22
N VAL A 78 27.53 9.49 8.95
CA VAL A 78 27.39 8.40 9.90
C VAL A 78 28.04 7.12 9.37
N SER A 79 28.75 6.40 10.24
CA SER A 79 29.36 5.11 9.92
C SER A 79 28.38 3.96 10.18
N THR A 80 27.24 3.99 9.51
CA THR A 80 26.19 2.98 9.67
C THR A 80 26.46 1.78 8.77
N HIS A 81 26.30 0.57 9.30
CA HIS A 81 26.16 -0.65 8.51
C HIS A 81 24.89 -1.38 8.91
N MET A 82 23.95 -1.50 7.98
CA MET A 82 22.72 -2.25 8.16
C MET A 82 22.68 -3.42 7.19
N ARG A 83 22.12 -4.53 7.64
CA ARG A 83 21.83 -5.68 6.79
C ARG A 83 20.34 -5.96 6.84
N ILE A 84 19.72 -6.04 5.67
CA ILE A 84 18.28 -6.19 5.51
C ILE A 84 18.02 -7.49 4.75
N GLN A 85 17.15 -8.34 5.27
CA GLN A 85 16.77 -9.58 4.58
C GLN A 85 15.75 -9.28 3.49
N VAL A 86 16.07 -9.60 2.23
CA VAL A 86 15.26 -9.28 1.05
C VAL A 86 13.84 -9.86 1.16
N ASN A 87 13.73 -11.12 1.58
CA ASN A 87 12.44 -11.81 1.66
C ASN A 87 11.46 -11.13 2.62
N GLU A 88 11.92 -10.55 3.73
CA GLU A 88 11.01 -9.88 4.67
C GLU A 88 10.25 -8.71 4.02
N TRP A 89 10.90 -8.02 3.07
CA TRP A 89 10.37 -6.82 2.45
C TRP A 89 9.56 -7.13 1.19
N LEU A 90 9.94 -8.18 0.45
CA LEU A 90 9.16 -8.69 -0.67
C LEU A 90 7.87 -9.35 -0.19
N THR A 91 7.93 -10.23 0.81
CA THR A 91 6.77 -11.00 1.31
C THR A 91 5.75 -10.11 2.03
N LYS A 92 6.18 -9.14 2.83
CA LYS A 92 5.23 -8.24 3.50
C LYS A 92 4.49 -7.30 2.55
N GLY A 93 5.15 -6.85 1.48
CA GLY A 93 4.47 -6.10 0.43
C GLY A 93 3.33 -6.91 -0.20
N ILE A 94 3.56 -8.21 -0.42
CA ILE A 94 2.53 -9.14 -0.92
C ILE A 94 1.40 -9.31 0.10
N LEU A 95 1.71 -9.55 1.38
CA LEU A 95 0.70 -9.75 2.43
C LEU A 95 -0.21 -8.53 2.59
N LYS A 96 0.36 -7.32 2.53
CA LYS A 96 -0.41 -6.09 2.57
C LYS A 96 -1.38 -6.00 1.39
N ASN A 97 -0.88 -6.17 0.17
CA ASN A 97 -1.73 -6.08 -1.02
C ASN A 97 -2.88 -7.10 -0.95
N ALA A 98 -2.60 -8.31 -0.45
CA ALA A 98 -3.63 -9.30 -0.19
C ALA A 98 -4.66 -8.81 0.84
N THR A 99 -4.23 -8.24 1.98
CA THR A 99 -5.17 -7.70 2.98
C THR A 99 -6.02 -6.55 2.44
N ASP A 100 -5.44 -5.63 1.69
CA ASP A 100 -6.15 -4.51 1.08
C ASP A 100 -7.23 -5.03 0.09
N LEU A 101 -6.88 -6.05 -0.72
CA LEU A 101 -7.81 -6.74 -1.61
C LEU A 101 -8.97 -7.41 -0.85
N TYR A 102 -8.69 -8.09 0.27
CA TYR A 102 -9.74 -8.71 1.10
C TYR A 102 -10.74 -7.68 1.63
N PHE A 103 -10.27 -6.53 2.11
CA PHE A 103 -11.16 -5.47 2.61
C PHE A 103 -12.02 -4.84 1.49
N GLU A 104 -11.44 -4.63 0.29
CA GLU A 104 -12.19 -4.13 -0.87
C GLU A 104 -13.30 -5.10 -1.32
N GLU A 105 -13.03 -6.41 -1.25
CA GLU A 105 -14.02 -7.44 -1.58
C GLU A 105 -15.18 -7.47 -0.57
N GLU A 106 -14.91 -7.34 0.74
CA GLU A 106 -15.94 -7.27 1.77
C GLU A 106 -16.85 -6.03 1.61
N GLU A 107 -16.27 -4.87 1.31
CA GLU A 107 -17.06 -3.65 1.06
C GLU A 107 -17.97 -3.81 -0.17
N LYS A 108 -17.49 -4.43 -1.26
CA LYS A 108 -18.32 -4.71 -2.45
C LYS A 108 -19.49 -5.62 -2.11
N GLN A 109 -19.27 -6.71 -1.38
CA GLN A 109 -20.34 -7.64 -0.98
C GLN A 109 -21.39 -6.96 -0.09
N LYS A 110 -20.94 -6.09 0.84
CA LYS A 110 -21.85 -5.32 1.68
C LYS A 110 -22.72 -4.38 0.86
N ASN A 111 -22.12 -3.65 -0.09
CA ASN A 111 -22.83 -2.73 -0.98
C ASN A 111 -23.84 -3.47 -1.89
N GLU A 112 -23.48 -4.63 -2.43
CA GLU A 112 -24.40 -5.47 -3.21
C GLU A 112 -25.60 -5.96 -2.38
N THR A 113 -25.34 -6.36 -1.14
CA THR A 113 -26.39 -6.81 -0.21
C THR A 113 -27.32 -5.65 0.17
N GLU A 114 -26.78 -4.47 0.43
CA GLU A 114 -27.57 -3.26 0.68
C GLU A 114 -28.42 -2.87 -0.53
N MET A 115 -27.87 -2.93 -1.75
CA MET A 115 -28.60 -2.67 -2.98
C MET A 115 -29.76 -3.67 -3.19
N TYR A 116 -29.55 -4.96 -2.93
CA TYR A 116 -30.59 -5.98 -3.02
C TYR A 116 -31.72 -5.74 -2.01
N ASN A 117 -31.38 -5.39 -0.78
CA ASN A 117 -32.35 -5.06 0.28
C ASN A 117 -33.18 -3.83 -0.10
N ILE A 118 -32.55 -2.78 -0.62
CA ILE A 118 -33.24 -1.57 -1.11
C ILE A 118 -34.20 -1.91 -2.25
N SER A 119 -33.76 -2.70 -3.23
CA SER A 119 -34.60 -3.15 -4.36
C SER A 119 -35.83 -3.93 -3.88
N ASN A 120 -35.67 -4.83 -2.92
CA ASN A 120 -36.78 -5.59 -2.33
C ASN A 120 -37.79 -4.68 -1.61
N ILE A 121 -37.33 -3.67 -0.87
CA ILE A 121 -38.21 -2.68 -0.21
C ILE A 121 -39.03 -1.91 -1.25
N PHE A 122 -38.41 -1.43 -2.33
CA PHE A 122 -39.13 -0.73 -3.41
C PHE A 122 -40.18 -1.63 -4.07
N SER A 123 -39.83 -2.88 -4.36
CA SER A 123 -40.78 -3.85 -4.92
C SER A 123 -41.97 -4.08 -3.99
N PHE A 124 -41.74 -4.19 -2.68
CA PHE A 124 -42.79 -4.37 -1.69
C PHE A 124 -43.71 -3.13 -1.61
N VAL A 125 -43.13 -1.93 -1.46
CA VAL A 125 -43.91 -0.67 -1.40
C VAL A 125 -44.75 -0.48 -2.68
N PHE A 126 -44.16 -0.75 -3.84
CA PHE A 126 -44.86 -0.65 -5.13
C PHE A 126 -46.04 -1.62 -5.22
N PHE A 127 -45.86 -2.88 -4.79
CA PHE A 127 -46.94 -3.86 -4.74
C PHE A 127 -48.09 -3.41 -3.83
N PHE A 128 -47.77 -2.87 -2.64
CA PHE A 128 -48.79 -2.36 -1.71
C PHE A 128 -49.57 -1.17 -2.29
N LEU A 129 -48.90 -0.25 -3.00
CA LEU A 129 -49.57 0.87 -3.67
C LEU A 129 -50.54 0.39 -4.76
N ILE A 130 -50.17 -0.63 -5.55
CA ILE A 130 -51.06 -1.23 -6.55
C ILE A 130 -52.30 -1.85 -5.89
N VAL A 131 -52.12 -2.56 -4.77
CA VAL A 131 -53.21 -3.20 -4.03
C VAL A 131 -54.17 -2.16 -3.46
N LEU A 132 -53.65 -1.09 -2.84
CA LEU A 132 -54.46 0.02 -2.32
C LEU A 132 -55.22 0.72 -3.45
N TYR A 133 -54.56 1.03 -4.56
CA TYR A 133 -55.18 1.67 -5.73
C TYR A 133 -56.29 0.82 -6.37
N SER A 134 -56.07 -0.50 -6.45
CA SER A 134 -57.08 -1.42 -6.99
C SER A 134 -58.30 -1.57 -6.06
N SER A 135 -58.09 -1.41 -4.75
CA SER A 135 -59.15 -1.52 -3.75
C SER A 135 -60.05 -0.28 -3.74
N THR A 136 -59.50 0.91 -4.00
CA THR A 136 -60.29 2.16 -4.08
C THR A 136 -61.12 2.26 -5.36
N LYS A 137 -60.70 1.64 -6.46
CA LYS A 137 -61.48 1.59 -7.72
C LYS A 137 -62.69 0.66 -7.70
N LYS A 138 -62.80 -0.28 -6.74
CA LYS A 138 -63.94 -1.20 -6.65
C LYS A 138 -65.16 -0.64 -5.90
N VAL A 139 -65.13 0.64 -5.48
CA VAL A 139 -66.19 1.28 -4.66
C VAL A 139 -67.01 2.32 -5.46
N HIS A 140 -66.87 2.36 -6.78
CA HIS A 140 -67.78 3.06 -7.70
C HIS A 140 -68.27 2.09 -8.77
#